data_AF-A0AAD8XX49-F1
#
_entry.id   AF-A0AAD8XX49-F1
#
_cell.length_a   1.000
_cell.length_b   1.000
_cell.length_c   1.000
_cell.angle_alpha   90.00
_cell.angle_beta   90.00
_cell.angle_gamma   90.00
#
_symmetry.space_group_name_H-M   'P 1'
#
loop_
_entity.id
_entity.type
_entity.pdbx_description
1 polymer ?
#
loop_
_entity_poly.entity_id
_entity_poly.type
_entity_poly.pdbx_seq_one_letter_code
_entity_poly.pdbx_strand_id
1 'polypeptide(L)'
;MVLFAILWHLFWLLLPQWKACVVGRTFLLDRCSPDEDLPPTGTARTLFCSFLLNMVIPARSSSKAYLRGSGKSFSTQTLIAIFFGSSLLALSFLAGVFYNESTHYDAPLKSNLRGAATLKIPVSVVSDTLIDPNQDSTQEFFPDSTKHNQKKWGKIKTRPDDWVEWSFHDVHSEFKCSEHAHDHHKPLPDLAFWNYYRDTFKRVVDNDIEFDFVPPTEGYTMNGDGKQPYYAKISPGKGRGLFASRDIKKGGVVHDGNASDIEMSANDWRSMAFALPQKMACDFSEWTWTQQTEKGGPYKIFTAFNISILMNSSKDPNTMPKSSYSSKMYALRDIKKDEEILTDYKIYPTKWEKVGLS
;
A
#
# COMPACT_ATOMS: atom_id res chain seq x y z
N MET A 1 12.24 7.44 50.53
CA MET A 1 11.46 8.63 50.99
C MET A 1 11.25 9.66 49.88
N VAL A 2 12.26 10.00 49.06
CA VAL A 2 12.13 10.99 47.97
C VAL A 2 11.05 10.62 46.93
N LEU A 3 10.97 9.35 46.52
CA LEU A 3 9.95 8.88 45.57
C LEU A 3 8.51 9.02 46.11
N PHE A 4 8.32 8.82 47.42
CA PHE A 4 7.02 8.94 48.05
C PHE A 4 6.57 10.41 48.14
N ALA A 5 7.50 11.34 48.37
CA ALA A 5 7.22 12.77 48.36
C ALA A 5 6.85 13.27 46.94
N ILE A 6 7.50 12.74 45.90
CA ILE A 6 7.18 13.05 44.49
C ILE A 6 5.79 12.53 44.13
N LEU A 7 5.47 11.28 44.48
CA LEU A 7 4.15 10.69 44.24
C LEU A 7 3.04 11.39 45.03
N TRP A 8 3.33 11.80 46.26
CA TRP A 8 2.39 12.56 47.09
C TRP A 8 2.10 13.95 46.50
N HIS A 9 3.12 14.65 45.98
CA HIS A 9 2.89 15.93 45.30
C HIS A 9 2.15 15.79 43.97
N LEU A 10 2.46 14.76 43.18
CA LEU A 10 1.72 14.47 41.93
C LEU A 10 0.24 14.16 42.21
N PHE A 11 -0.05 13.44 43.30
CA PHE A 11 -1.44 13.15 43.71
C PHE A 11 -2.24 14.42 43.99
N TRP A 12 -1.65 15.40 44.68
CA TRP A 12 -2.31 16.67 44.98
C TRP A 12 -2.41 17.61 43.78
N LEU A 13 -1.48 17.52 42.81
CA LEU A 13 -1.55 18.28 41.55
C LEU A 13 -2.65 17.76 40.61
N LEU A 14 -2.99 16.48 40.68
CA LEU A 14 -4.01 15.86 39.82
C LEU A 14 -5.43 15.91 40.43
N LEU A 15 -5.54 16.14 41.75
CA LEU A 15 -6.82 16.20 42.47
C LEU A 15 -7.80 17.28 41.94
N PRO A 16 -7.37 18.50 41.54
CA PRO A 16 -8.25 19.51 40.96
C PRO A 16 -8.77 19.14 39.57
N GLN A 17 -7.96 18.42 38.77
CA GLN A 17 -8.36 17.96 37.43
C GLN A 17 -9.39 16.82 37.51
N TRP A 18 -9.33 16.01 38.57
CA TRP A 18 -10.34 15.00 38.85
C TRP A 18 -11.69 15.62 39.23
N LYS A 19 -11.72 16.74 39.97
CA LYS A 19 -12.97 17.46 40.28
C LYS A 19 -13.62 18.05 39.02
N ALA A 20 -12.84 18.49 38.04
CA ALA A 20 -13.37 18.93 36.75
C ALA A 20 -14.00 17.77 35.94
N CYS A 21 -13.45 16.56 36.06
CA CYS A 21 -13.98 15.36 35.42
C CYS A 21 -15.32 14.88 36.04
N VAL A 22 -15.54 15.14 37.34
CA VAL A 22 -16.80 14.80 38.04
C VAL A 22 -17.95 15.73 37.66
N VAL A 23 -17.68 16.94 37.15
CA VAL A 23 -18.73 17.84 36.64
C VAL A 23 -19.17 17.45 35.20
N GLY A 24 -18.34 16.73 34.45
CA GLY A 24 -18.70 16.14 33.15
C GLY A 24 -19.52 14.84 33.23
N ARG A 25 -19.84 14.37 34.46
CA ARG A 25 -20.45 13.06 34.74
C ARG A 25 -21.92 12.97 34.35
N THR A 26 -22.61 14.10 34.18
CA THR A 26 -23.99 14.18 33.67
C THR A 26 -24.07 14.16 32.14
N PHE A 27 -22.97 14.40 31.42
CA PHE A 27 -23.00 14.54 29.96
C PHE A 27 -22.68 13.22 29.21
N LEU A 28 -22.03 12.26 29.88
CA LEU A 28 -21.58 10.99 29.27
C LEU A 28 -22.58 9.83 29.42
N LEU A 29 -23.48 9.89 30.40
CA LEU A 29 -24.53 8.87 30.57
C LEU A 29 -25.69 9.03 29.58
N ASP A 30 -25.97 10.25 29.12
CA ASP A 30 -27.02 10.51 28.11
C ASP A 30 -26.67 9.97 26.70
N ARG A 31 -25.39 9.69 26.41
CA ARG A 31 -24.96 9.18 25.09
C ARG A 31 -24.92 7.65 24.97
N CYS A 32 -25.36 6.93 25.99
CA CYS A 32 -25.44 5.46 25.99
C CYS A 32 -26.88 4.93 25.94
N SER A 33 -27.87 5.79 25.71
CA SER A 33 -29.26 5.36 25.45
C SER A 33 -29.37 4.78 24.04
N PRO A 34 -30.02 3.61 23.85
CA PRO A 34 -30.27 3.07 22.51
C PRO A 34 -31.41 3.87 21.85
N ASP A 35 -31.07 4.70 20.86
CA ASP A 35 -32.05 5.16 19.85
C ASP A 35 -32.06 4.16 18.69
N GLU A 36 -33.26 3.80 18.23
CA GLU A 36 -33.51 2.69 17.29
C GLU A 36 -33.13 2.95 15.82
N ASP A 37 -32.59 4.12 15.43
CA ASP A 37 -32.47 4.49 13.99
C ASP A 37 -31.10 5.00 13.53
N LEU A 38 -29.98 4.42 13.99
CA LEU A 38 -28.65 4.72 13.42
C LEU A 38 -27.86 3.48 12.97
N PRO A 39 -27.19 3.51 11.79
CA PRO A 39 -26.44 2.37 11.27
C PRO A 39 -25.20 2.06 12.13
N PRO A 40 -24.73 0.81 12.13
CA PRO A 40 -23.78 0.32 13.13
C PRO A 40 -22.40 0.95 12.95
N THR A 41 -22.00 1.79 13.90
CA THR A 41 -20.63 2.27 14.02
C THR A 41 -19.86 1.44 15.03
N GLY A 42 -18.84 0.73 14.53
CA GLY A 42 -17.61 0.34 15.22
C GLY A 42 -17.72 -0.48 16.52
N THR A 43 -17.23 -1.72 16.46
CA THR A 43 -17.04 -2.68 17.56
C THR A 43 -16.37 -2.09 18.82
N ALA A 44 -15.54 -1.05 18.66
CA ALA A 44 -14.86 -0.37 19.76
C ALA A 44 -15.80 0.41 20.70
N ARG A 45 -16.87 1.03 20.17
CA ARG A 45 -17.81 1.83 20.98
C ARG A 45 -18.69 0.93 21.85
N THR A 46 -19.11 -0.21 21.31
CA THR A 46 -19.89 -1.24 22.03
C THR A 46 -19.06 -1.90 23.14
N LEU A 47 -17.77 -2.17 22.87
CA LEU A 47 -16.85 -2.73 23.87
C LEU A 47 -16.54 -1.72 24.99
N PHE A 48 -16.34 -0.44 24.65
CA PHE A 48 -16.09 0.60 25.65
C PHE A 48 -17.31 0.87 26.54
N CYS A 49 -18.52 0.89 25.98
CA CYS A 49 -19.75 1.03 26.76
C CYS A 49 -20.00 -0.21 27.64
N SER A 50 -19.75 -1.43 27.12
CA SER A 50 -19.85 -2.67 27.92
C SER A 50 -18.83 -2.73 29.05
N PHE A 51 -17.62 -2.22 28.85
CA PHE A 51 -16.59 -2.16 29.88
C PHE A 51 -16.96 -1.17 31.00
N LEU A 52 -17.49 0.01 30.65
CA LEU A 52 -17.97 1.00 31.61
C LEU A 52 -19.21 0.52 32.38
N LEU A 53 -20.16 -0.14 31.72
CA LEU A 53 -21.32 -0.76 32.37
C LEU A 53 -20.90 -1.86 33.37
N ASN A 54 -19.87 -2.64 33.06
CA ASN A 54 -19.35 -3.67 33.97
C ASN A 54 -18.55 -3.11 35.16
N MET A 55 -17.99 -1.90 35.06
CA MET A 55 -17.32 -1.24 36.19
C MET A 55 -18.26 -0.44 37.09
N VAL A 56 -19.46 -0.07 36.62
CA VAL A 56 -20.38 0.86 37.31
C VAL A 56 -21.61 0.18 37.93
N ILE A 57 -21.78 -1.14 37.80
CA ILE A 57 -22.80 -1.87 38.57
C ILE A 57 -22.22 -2.37 39.90
N PRO A 58 -22.42 -1.69 41.04
CA PRO A 58 -22.45 -2.40 42.30
C PRO A 58 -23.71 -3.26 42.30
N ALA A 59 -23.51 -4.57 42.49
CA ALA A 59 -24.55 -5.57 42.61
C ALA A 59 -25.76 -5.09 43.42
N ARG A 60 -26.86 -4.75 42.73
CA ARG A 60 -28.16 -4.49 43.33
C ARG A 60 -29.26 -5.14 42.50
N SER A 61 -29.18 -6.47 42.36
CA SER A 61 -30.32 -7.36 42.17
C SER A 61 -29.80 -8.79 42.01
N SER A 62 -30.43 -9.74 42.71
CA SER A 62 -30.22 -11.18 42.56
C SER A 62 -28.91 -11.81 43.07
N SER A 63 -28.61 -11.66 44.36
CA SER A 63 -27.84 -12.68 45.09
C SER A 63 -28.09 -12.59 46.60
N LYS A 64 -29.30 -12.96 47.04
CA LYS A 64 -29.59 -13.23 48.46
C LYS A 64 -29.38 -14.71 48.84
N ALA A 65 -28.77 -15.53 47.98
CA ALA A 65 -28.70 -16.98 48.19
C ALA A 65 -27.29 -17.61 48.23
N TYR A 66 -26.21 -16.86 48.00
CA TYR A 66 -24.85 -17.39 48.13
C TYR A 66 -23.98 -16.33 48.81
N LEU A 67 -23.12 -16.74 49.74
CA LEU A 67 -22.34 -15.91 50.67
C LEU A 67 -23.05 -15.55 52.00
N ARG A 68 -23.70 -16.54 52.61
CA ARG A 68 -23.77 -16.64 54.07
C ARG A 68 -22.82 -17.76 54.48
N GLY A 69 -21.55 -17.44 54.75
CA GLY A 69 -20.63 -18.44 55.30
C GLY A 69 -19.17 -18.35 54.87
N SER A 70 -18.50 -17.22 55.09
CA SER A 70 -17.12 -17.22 55.58
C SER A 70 -16.70 -15.78 55.87
N GLY A 71 -16.54 -15.43 57.15
CA GLY A 71 -16.01 -14.15 57.61
C GLY A 71 -14.50 -14.02 57.36
N LYS A 72 -14.03 -14.32 56.15
CA LYS A 72 -12.64 -14.15 55.77
C LYS A 72 -12.48 -12.75 55.19
N SER A 73 -12.06 -11.83 56.05
CA SER A 73 -11.45 -10.57 55.66
C SER A 73 -10.28 -10.87 54.71
N PHE A 74 -10.30 -10.28 53.52
CA PHE A 74 -9.13 -10.34 52.65
C PHE A 74 -7.98 -9.60 53.33
N SER A 75 -6.80 -10.22 53.37
CA SER A 75 -5.63 -9.54 53.91
C SER A 75 -5.37 -8.26 53.10
N THR A 76 -4.91 -7.21 53.77
CA THR A 76 -4.55 -5.93 53.12
C THR A 76 -3.60 -6.16 51.94
N GLN A 77 -2.73 -7.16 52.02
CA GLN A 77 -1.83 -7.56 50.93
C GLN A 77 -2.58 -8.08 49.69
N THR A 78 -3.67 -8.82 49.88
CA THR A 78 -4.50 -9.33 48.77
C THR A 78 -5.22 -8.18 48.06
N LEU A 79 -5.75 -7.22 48.83
CA LEU A 79 -6.39 -6.02 48.25
C LEU A 79 -5.38 -5.15 47.49
N ILE A 80 -4.16 -4.99 48.03
CA ILE A 80 -3.06 -4.30 47.34
C ILE A 80 -2.71 -5.03 46.05
N ALA A 81 -2.55 -6.36 46.07
CA ALA A 81 -2.22 -7.14 44.88
C ALA A 81 -3.29 -7.04 43.78
N ILE A 82 -4.58 -7.08 44.16
CA ILE A 82 -5.70 -6.89 43.22
C ILE A 82 -5.66 -5.49 42.61
N PHE A 83 -5.41 -4.46 43.43
CA PHE A 83 -5.38 -3.07 42.95
C PHE A 83 -4.19 -2.77 42.04
N PHE A 84 -3.00 -3.28 42.37
CA PHE A 84 -1.82 -3.15 41.52
C PHE A 84 -1.95 -3.98 40.25
N GLY A 85 -2.48 -5.20 40.32
CA GLY A 85 -2.71 -6.06 39.15
C GLY A 85 -3.69 -5.45 38.16
N SER A 86 -4.81 -4.90 38.62
CA SER A 86 -5.79 -4.24 37.76
C SER A 86 -5.24 -2.94 37.14
N SER A 87 -4.46 -2.17 37.91
CA SER A 87 -3.79 -0.97 37.40
C SER A 87 -2.75 -1.29 36.33
N LEU A 88 -1.98 -2.37 36.50
CA LEU A 88 -0.98 -2.79 35.52
C LEU A 88 -1.62 -3.28 34.21
N LEU A 89 -2.74 -4.02 34.31
CA LEU A 89 -3.54 -4.45 33.15
C LEU A 89 -4.13 -3.24 32.40
N ALA A 90 -4.68 -2.26 33.11
CA ALA A 90 -5.22 -1.04 32.50
C ALA A 90 -4.12 -0.23 31.80
N LEU A 91 -2.95 -0.07 32.44
CA LEU A 91 -1.81 0.61 31.84
C LEU A 91 -1.24 -0.15 30.64
N SER A 92 -1.21 -1.49 30.67
CA SER A 92 -0.76 -2.30 29.53
C SER A 92 -1.72 -2.21 28.36
N PHE A 93 -3.03 -2.18 28.63
CA PHE A 93 -4.05 -1.97 27.61
C PHE A 93 -3.94 -0.57 27.00
N LEU A 94 -3.82 0.48 27.82
CA LEU A 94 -3.61 1.84 27.34
C LEU A 94 -2.31 1.97 26.54
N ALA A 95 -1.22 1.37 27.01
CA ALA A 95 0.03 1.33 26.26
C ALA A 95 -0.16 0.63 24.90
N GLY A 96 -0.90 -0.48 24.83
CA GLY A 96 -1.25 -1.13 23.56
C GLY A 96 -2.07 -0.23 22.64
N VAL A 97 -3.07 0.49 23.17
CA VAL A 97 -3.89 1.44 22.39
C VAL A 97 -3.03 2.59 21.87
N PHE A 98 -2.24 3.23 22.72
CA PHE A 98 -1.38 4.36 22.32
C PHE A 98 -0.22 3.94 21.42
N TYR A 99 0.33 2.73 21.59
CA TYR A 99 1.38 2.21 20.72
C TYR A 99 0.82 1.86 19.32
N ASN A 100 -0.42 1.38 19.25
CA ASN A 100 -1.10 1.11 17.99
C ASN A 100 -1.56 2.40 17.30
N GLU A 101 -2.03 3.40 18.04
CA GLU A 101 -2.31 4.75 17.52
C GLU A 101 -1.04 5.51 17.10
N SER A 102 0.10 5.28 17.76
CA SER A 102 1.38 5.89 17.39
C SER A 102 1.95 5.37 16.07
N THR A 103 1.42 4.28 15.51
CA THR A 103 1.77 3.81 14.15
C THR A 103 0.87 4.41 13.06
N HIS A 104 -0.10 5.25 13.43
CA HIS A 104 -0.93 6.05 12.52
C HIS A 104 -0.77 7.55 12.80
N TYR A 105 0.46 8.05 12.79
CA TYR A 105 0.68 9.46 12.47
C TYR A 105 0.69 9.59 10.95
N ASP A 106 -0.46 9.99 10.40
CA ASP A 106 -0.49 10.76 9.16
C ASP A 106 0.42 11.98 9.34
N ALA A 107 1.59 11.93 8.72
CA ALA A 107 2.40 13.12 8.55
C ALA A 107 1.62 14.07 7.63
N PRO A 108 1.26 15.29 8.07
CA PRO A 108 0.74 16.28 7.15
C PRO A 108 1.83 16.58 6.14
N LEU A 109 1.45 16.56 4.87
CA LEU A 109 2.25 16.97 3.71
C LEU A 109 2.81 18.38 3.97
N LYS A 110 3.99 18.48 4.58
CA LYS A 110 4.73 19.73 4.73
C LYS A 110 5.68 19.84 3.55
N SER A 111 5.19 20.52 2.52
CA SER A 111 5.99 21.37 1.66
C SER A 111 6.91 22.23 2.53
N ASN A 112 8.22 22.05 2.43
CA ASN A 112 9.19 23.01 2.94
C ASN A 112 10.14 23.43 1.81
N LEU A 113 9.83 24.59 1.27
CA LEU A 113 10.80 25.60 0.88
C LEU A 113 11.85 25.81 1.99
N ARG A 114 13.14 25.80 1.64
CA ARG A 114 14.03 26.98 1.75
C ARG A 114 15.45 26.68 1.26
N GLY A 115 15.92 27.59 0.40
CA GLY A 115 17.31 27.71 -0.04
C GLY A 115 17.41 28.77 -1.14
N ALA A 116 17.26 30.04 -0.77
CA ALA A 116 17.25 31.18 -1.68
C ALA A 116 18.61 31.42 -2.33
N ALA A 117 18.63 31.51 -3.67
CA ALA A 117 19.56 32.33 -4.42
C ALA A 117 18.76 33.08 -5.50
N THR A 118 18.48 34.34 -5.24
CA THR A 118 17.69 35.23 -6.10
C THR A 118 18.52 35.63 -7.32
N LEU A 119 18.35 34.94 -8.46
CA LEU A 119 18.78 35.44 -9.76
C LEU A 119 17.57 36.09 -10.45
N LYS A 120 17.58 37.42 -10.56
CA LYS A 120 16.58 38.17 -11.34
C LYS A 120 16.85 37.93 -12.83
N ILE A 121 15.98 37.17 -13.49
CA ILE A 121 15.88 37.11 -14.96
C ILE A 121 14.58 37.84 -15.34
N PRO A 122 14.59 38.76 -16.32
CA PRO A 122 13.40 39.50 -16.73
C PRO A 122 12.41 38.57 -17.44
N VAL A 123 11.16 38.59 -16.97
CA VAL A 123 10.02 37.91 -17.58
C VAL A 123 9.57 38.70 -18.81
N SER A 124 9.82 38.14 -19.99
CA SER A 124 9.16 38.52 -21.23
C SER A 124 7.98 37.58 -21.48
N VAL A 125 6.77 38.13 -21.36
CA VAL A 125 5.49 37.76 -22.01
C VAL A 125 5.46 36.36 -22.65
N VAL A 126 4.89 35.39 -21.95
CA VAL A 126 4.41 34.13 -22.55
C VAL A 126 2.94 34.34 -22.88
N SER A 127 2.61 34.19 -24.16
CA SER A 127 1.25 34.31 -24.69
C SER A 127 0.48 33.02 -24.43
N ASP A 128 -0.70 33.13 -23.84
CA ASP A 128 -1.66 32.03 -23.71
C ASP A 128 -2.05 31.50 -25.09
N THR A 129 -1.41 30.40 -25.50
CA THR A 129 -1.85 29.61 -26.65
C THR A 129 -2.55 28.36 -26.10
N LEU A 130 -3.86 28.31 -26.32
CA LEU A 130 -4.69 27.13 -26.11
C LEU A 130 -4.07 25.95 -26.86
N ILE A 131 -3.55 24.98 -26.12
CA ILE A 131 -3.02 23.72 -26.66
C ILE A 131 -4.22 22.92 -27.18
N ASP A 132 -4.26 22.68 -28.49
CA ASP A 132 -5.23 21.78 -29.12
C ASP A 132 -4.92 20.33 -28.70
N PRO A 133 -5.80 19.64 -27.95
CA PRO A 133 -5.56 18.28 -27.50
C PRO A 133 -5.53 17.25 -28.66
N ASN A 134 -5.89 17.64 -29.88
CA ASN A 134 -5.82 16.80 -31.08
C ASN A 134 -4.60 17.05 -31.96
N GLN A 135 -3.71 17.97 -31.59
CA GLN A 135 -2.47 18.15 -32.35
C GLN A 135 -1.47 17.04 -32.00
N ASP A 136 -1.29 16.13 -32.94
CA ASP A 136 -0.41 14.95 -32.97
C ASP A 136 1.09 15.34 -32.84
N SER A 137 1.45 16.02 -31.75
CA SER A 137 2.79 16.51 -31.44
C SER A 137 3.71 15.44 -30.85
N THR A 138 3.25 14.19 -30.77
CA THR A 138 4.02 13.10 -30.17
C THR A 138 5.16 12.60 -31.06
N GLN A 139 5.21 12.97 -32.35
CA GLN A 139 6.25 12.48 -33.28
C GLN A 139 7.58 13.25 -33.29
N GLU A 140 7.65 14.51 -32.85
CA GLU A 140 8.87 15.32 -33.09
C GLU A 140 9.96 15.26 -32.00
N PHE A 141 9.69 14.68 -30.82
CA PHE A 141 10.61 14.85 -29.68
C PHE A 141 11.79 13.86 -29.59
N PHE A 142 11.90 12.87 -30.50
CA PHE A 142 13.02 11.91 -30.51
C PHE A 142 13.58 11.68 -31.91
N PRO A 143 14.29 12.65 -32.51
CA PRO A 143 14.66 12.56 -33.92
C PRO A 143 15.70 11.48 -34.26
N ASP A 144 16.47 10.96 -33.31
CA ASP A 144 17.54 9.97 -33.61
C ASP A 144 17.41 8.62 -32.89
N SER A 145 16.81 8.55 -31.70
CA SER A 145 16.62 7.27 -30.99
C SER A 145 15.44 6.44 -31.54
N THR A 146 14.54 7.06 -32.29
CA THR A 146 13.32 6.43 -32.82
C THR A 146 13.62 5.26 -33.74
N LYS A 147 14.58 5.38 -34.68
CA LYS A 147 14.89 4.29 -35.62
C LYS A 147 15.50 3.07 -34.92
N HIS A 148 16.41 3.28 -33.97
CA HIS A 148 17.02 2.18 -33.21
C HIS A 148 15.98 1.47 -32.34
N ASN A 149 15.17 2.23 -31.62
CA ASN A 149 14.11 1.71 -30.76
C ASN A 149 13.04 0.96 -31.56
N GLN A 150 12.71 1.46 -32.76
CA GLN A 150 11.75 0.77 -33.64
C GLN A 150 12.23 -0.60 -34.10
N LYS A 151 13.53 -0.73 -34.44
CA LYS A 151 14.10 -2.03 -34.81
C LYS A 151 14.07 -3.02 -33.64
N LYS A 152 14.35 -2.54 -32.43
CA LYS A 152 14.45 -3.37 -31.22
C LYS A 152 13.07 -3.76 -30.68
N TRP A 153 12.20 -2.78 -30.49
CA TRP A 153 10.93 -2.90 -29.75
C TRP A 153 9.67 -2.77 -30.62
N GLY A 154 9.81 -2.58 -31.92
CA GLY A 154 8.70 -2.46 -32.86
C GLY A 154 8.26 -1.01 -33.08
N LYS A 155 7.28 -0.81 -33.96
CA LYS A 155 6.77 0.54 -34.27
C LYS A 155 5.78 0.98 -33.20
N ILE A 156 5.74 2.28 -32.93
CA ILE A 156 4.63 2.91 -32.20
C ILE A 156 3.43 2.87 -33.13
N LYS A 157 2.28 2.44 -32.61
CA LYS A 157 1.02 2.41 -33.36
C LYS A 157 0.38 3.79 -33.32
N THR A 158 -0.18 4.23 -34.45
CA THR A 158 -1.01 5.43 -34.47
C THR A 158 -2.23 5.18 -33.59
N ARG A 159 -2.54 6.13 -32.73
CA ARG A 159 -3.69 6.10 -31.82
C ARG A 159 -4.97 6.29 -32.65
N PRO A 160 -5.92 5.32 -32.66
CA PRO A 160 -7.22 5.47 -33.31
C PRO A 160 -8.05 6.57 -32.66
N ASP A 161 -9.03 7.15 -33.36
CA ASP A 161 -9.86 8.24 -32.82
C ASP A 161 -10.70 7.80 -31.61
N ASP A 162 -11.13 6.54 -31.59
CA ASP A 162 -11.98 5.93 -30.56
C ASP A 162 -11.20 5.18 -29.48
N TRP A 163 -9.87 5.34 -29.43
CA TRP A 163 -8.98 4.60 -28.53
C TRP A 163 -9.39 4.67 -27.04
N VAL A 164 -10.06 5.74 -26.62
CA VAL A 164 -10.53 5.94 -25.23
C VAL A 164 -11.63 4.96 -24.83
N GLU A 165 -12.33 4.37 -25.80
CA GLU A 165 -13.40 3.40 -25.58
C GLU A 165 -12.86 1.96 -25.61
N TRP A 166 -11.61 1.76 -26.05
CA TRP A 166 -11.06 0.43 -26.26
C TRP A 166 -10.93 -0.36 -24.97
N SER A 167 -11.30 -1.64 -25.02
CA SER A 167 -11.12 -2.59 -23.94
C SER A 167 -9.66 -3.03 -23.80
N PHE A 168 -9.36 -3.79 -22.74
CA PHE A 168 -8.09 -4.51 -22.66
C PHE A 168 -7.87 -5.44 -23.88
N HIS A 169 -8.95 -6.09 -24.34
CA HIS A 169 -8.89 -7.03 -25.45
C HIS A 169 -8.64 -6.35 -26.80
N ASP A 170 -9.20 -5.17 -27.03
CA ASP A 170 -8.99 -4.40 -28.27
C ASP A 170 -7.53 -3.99 -28.42
N VAL A 171 -6.94 -3.44 -27.35
CA VAL A 171 -5.52 -3.11 -27.30
C VAL A 171 -4.67 -4.37 -27.50
N HIS A 172 -4.95 -5.45 -26.77
CA HIS A 172 -4.18 -6.69 -26.88
C HIS A 172 -4.25 -7.30 -28.31
N SER A 173 -5.39 -7.16 -28.99
CA SER A 173 -5.61 -7.60 -30.37
C SER A 173 -4.84 -6.73 -31.37
N GLU A 174 -4.98 -5.41 -31.30
CA GLU A 174 -4.34 -4.44 -32.22
C GLU A 174 -2.81 -4.55 -32.20
N PHE A 175 -2.25 -4.75 -31.01
CA PHE A 175 -0.81 -4.92 -30.81
C PHE A 175 -0.33 -6.35 -31.04
N LYS A 176 -1.23 -7.30 -31.33
CA LYS A 176 -0.94 -8.73 -31.56
C LYS A 176 -0.20 -9.38 -30.39
N CYS A 177 -0.59 -9.05 -29.17
CA CYS A 177 0.16 -9.44 -27.98
C CYS A 177 0.08 -10.93 -27.65
N SER A 178 -0.85 -11.69 -28.25
CA SER A 178 -0.93 -13.13 -28.03
C SER A 178 0.34 -13.86 -28.49
N GLU A 179 0.88 -13.55 -29.67
CA GLU A 179 2.13 -14.16 -30.15
C GLU A 179 3.32 -13.79 -29.25
N HIS A 180 3.37 -12.52 -28.84
CA HIS A 180 4.40 -12.00 -27.94
C HIS A 180 4.34 -12.65 -26.54
N ALA A 181 3.15 -12.92 -26.02
CA ALA A 181 2.96 -13.57 -24.72
C ALA A 181 3.51 -14.99 -24.67
N HIS A 182 3.39 -15.74 -25.78
CA HIS A 182 3.88 -17.11 -25.88
C HIS A 182 5.38 -17.21 -26.24
N ASP A 183 6.07 -16.09 -26.50
CA ASP A 183 7.50 -16.10 -26.77
C ASP A 183 8.33 -16.22 -25.49
N HIS A 184 8.84 -17.43 -25.21
CA HIS A 184 9.70 -17.67 -24.05
C HIS A 184 11.15 -17.21 -24.25
N HIS A 185 11.51 -16.68 -25.43
CA HIS A 185 12.85 -16.20 -25.75
C HIS A 185 12.98 -14.67 -25.69
N LYS A 186 11.94 -13.98 -25.17
CA LYS A 186 11.98 -12.55 -24.88
C LYS A 186 13.25 -12.20 -24.07
N PRO A 187 14.10 -11.27 -24.55
CA PRO A 187 15.30 -10.88 -23.82
C PRO A 187 14.91 -10.20 -22.50
N LEU A 188 15.81 -10.24 -21.52
CA LEU A 188 15.64 -9.44 -20.31
C LEU A 188 15.60 -7.95 -20.68
N PRO A 189 14.66 -7.17 -20.11
CA PRO A 189 14.64 -5.73 -20.27
C PRO A 189 15.94 -5.12 -19.71
N ASP A 190 16.66 -4.40 -20.56
CA ASP A 190 17.87 -3.68 -20.18
C ASP A 190 17.55 -2.26 -19.65
N LEU A 191 18.57 -1.54 -19.21
CA LEU A 191 18.40 -0.19 -18.68
C LEU A 191 17.77 0.77 -19.70
N ALA A 192 18.11 0.63 -20.99
CA ALA A 192 17.53 1.43 -22.05
C ALA A 192 16.02 1.18 -22.22
N PHE A 193 15.59 -0.09 -22.13
CA PHE A 193 14.16 -0.44 -22.11
C PHE A 193 13.45 0.29 -20.98
N TRP A 194 13.97 0.17 -19.75
CA TRP A 194 13.29 0.71 -18.58
C TRP A 194 13.28 2.24 -18.54
N ASN A 195 14.36 2.89 -18.98
CA ASN A 195 14.38 4.34 -19.08
C ASN A 195 13.33 4.82 -20.08
N TYR A 196 13.28 4.23 -21.28
CA TYR A 196 12.24 4.57 -22.26
C TYR A 196 10.83 4.35 -21.71
N TYR A 197 10.63 3.26 -20.97
CA TYR A 197 9.37 2.89 -20.35
C TYR A 197 8.95 3.92 -19.28
N ARG A 198 9.84 4.29 -18.35
CA ARG A 198 9.61 5.30 -17.32
C ARG A 198 9.43 6.71 -17.90
N ASP A 199 10.24 7.10 -18.87
CA ASP A 199 10.16 8.41 -19.53
C ASP A 199 8.84 8.56 -20.31
N THR A 200 8.37 7.46 -20.92
CA THR A 200 7.08 7.46 -21.62
C THR A 200 5.93 7.63 -20.63
N PHE A 201 5.96 6.94 -19.48
CA PHE A 201 4.96 7.13 -18.43
C PHE A 201 4.95 8.57 -17.91
N LYS A 202 6.13 9.14 -17.62
CA LYS A 202 6.25 10.56 -17.23
C LYS A 202 5.59 11.49 -18.24
N ARG A 203 5.84 11.24 -19.53
CA ARG A 203 5.32 12.09 -20.60
C ARG A 203 3.81 12.03 -20.75
N VAL A 204 3.20 10.84 -20.63
CA VAL A 204 1.81 10.63 -21.06
C VAL A 204 0.82 10.35 -19.94
N VAL A 205 1.30 10.10 -18.72
CA VAL A 205 0.47 9.80 -17.54
C VAL A 205 0.73 10.79 -16.42
N ASP A 206 1.96 10.88 -15.92
CA ASP A 206 2.28 11.69 -14.74
C ASP A 206 3.69 12.28 -14.84
N ASN A 207 3.78 13.54 -15.24
CA ASN A 207 5.06 14.23 -15.44
C ASN A 207 5.77 14.56 -14.12
N ASP A 208 5.06 14.53 -13.00
CA ASP A 208 5.58 14.89 -11.68
C ASP A 208 6.03 13.65 -10.88
N ILE A 209 5.81 12.43 -11.42
CA ILE A 209 6.23 11.22 -10.73
C ILE A 209 7.74 11.14 -10.57
N GLU A 210 8.18 10.76 -9.38
CA GLU A 210 9.59 10.48 -9.11
C GLU A 210 9.79 8.98 -8.91
N PHE A 211 10.61 8.39 -9.77
CA PHE A 211 10.99 7.00 -9.64
C PHE A 211 12.17 6.85 -8.69
N ASP A 212 12.28 5.66 -8.09
CA ASP A 212 13.41 5.29 -7.24
C ASP A 212 14.77 5.49 -7.94
N PHE A 213 15.78 5.90 -7.17
CA PHE A 213 17.16 6.09 -7.63
C PHE A 213 17.86 4.75 -7.93
N VAL A 214 17.40 3.64 -7.36
CA VAL A 214 17.89 2.31 -7.71
C VAL A 214 17.56 2.03 -9.19
N PRO A 215 18.55 1.58 -9.98
CA PRO A 215 18.31 1.26 -11.37
C PRO A 215 17.14 0.28 -11.52
N PRO A 216 16.21 0.50 -12.46
CA PRO A 216 15.05 -0.39 -12.66
C PRO A 216 15.43 -1.84 -12.94
N THR A 217 16.63 -2.08 -13.47
CA THR A 217 17.22 -3.40 -13.69
C THR A 217 17.62 -4.13 -12.40
N GLU A 218 17.65 -3.42 -11.27
CA GLU A 218 18.04 -3.91 -9.96
C GLU A 218 16.88 -3.87 -8.94
N GLY A 219 15.72 -3.35 -9.34
CA GLY A 219 14.52 -3.25 -8.52
C GLY A 219 14.21 -1.82 -8.10
N TYR A 220 14.13 -1.59 -6.80
CA TYR A 220 13.77 -0.33 -6.13
C TYR A 220 14.47 -0.26 -4.75
N THR A 221 14.05 0.61 -3.85
CA THR A 221 14.53 0.65 -2.45
C THR A 221 13.46 0.07 -1.52
N MET A 222 13.81 -0.94 -0.73
CA MET A 222 12.90 -1.44 0.33
C MET A 222 13.16 -0.68 1.63
N ASN A 223 12.15 0.01 2.18
CA ASN A 223 12.09 0.70 3.49
C ASN A 223 13.40 0.84 4.30
N GLY A 224 14.44 1.46 3.74
CA GLY A 224 15.73 1.72 4.42
C GLY A 224 16.69 0.54 4.61
N ASP A 225 16.31 -0.70 4.25
CA ASP A 225 17.07 -1.93 4.51
C ASP A 225 17.91 -2.43 3.32
N GLY A 226 17.94 -1.66 2.22
CA GLY A 226 18.73 -1.94 1.02
C GLY A 226 17.91 -2.44 -0.17
N LYS A 227 18.61 -3.05 -1.13
CA LYS A 227 18.03 -3.55 -2.38
C LYS A 227 17.16 -4.79 -2.13
N GLN A 228 16.25 -5.06 -3.06
CA GLN A 228 15.40 -6.23 -3.07
C GLN A 228 16.23 -7.51 -3.04
N PRO A 229 15.71 -8.59 -2.45
CA PRO A 229 16.44 -9.84 -2.35
C PRO A 229 16.39 -10.65 -3.67
N TYR A 230 16.39 -10.00 -4.84
CA TYR A 230 16.29 -10.69 -6.13
C TYR A 230 17.01 -10.00 -7.29
N TYR A 231 17.20 -10.76 -8.36
CA TYR A 231 17.69 -10.31 -9.67
C TYR A 231 16.90 -10.98 -10.79
N ALA A 232 16.90 -10.38 -11.98
CA ALA A 232 16.20 -10.92 -13.15
C ALA A 232 17.09 -11.91 -13.93
N LYS A 233 16.51 -13.03 -14.37
CA LYS A 233 17.18 -14.05 -15.20
C LYS A 233 16.17 -14.77 -16.10
N ILE A 234 16.63 -15.39 -17.18
CA ILE A 234 15.79 -16.30 -17.96
C ILE A 234 15.51 -17.58 -17.15
N SER A 235 14.23 -17.82 -16.91
CA SER A 235 13.67 -19.01 -16.28
C SER A 235 13.42 -20.13 -17.31
N PRO A 236 14.00 -21.33 -17.12
CA PRO A 236 13.81 -22.44 -18.05
C PRO A 236 12.34 -22.77 -18.28
N GLY A 237 11.89 -22.63 -19.54
CA GLY A 237 10.52 -22.95 -19.94
C GLY A 237 9.45 -21.93 -19.54
N LYS A 238 9.81 -20.83 -18.86
CA LYS A 238 8.87 -19.75 -18.46
C LYS A 238 9.23 -18.36 -18.98
N GLY A 239 10.40 -18.20 -19.61
CA GLY A 239 10.84 -16.92 -20.15
C GLY A 239 11.56 -16.08 -19.11
N ARG A 240 11.12 -14.85 -18.84
CA ARG A 240 11.77 -13.93 -17.88
C ARG A 240 11.31 -14.28 -16.46
N GLY A 241 12.19 -14.22 -15.47
CA GLY A 241 11.88 -14.57 -14.08
C GLY A 241 12.72 -13.81 -13.06
N LEU A 242 12.29 -13.82 -11.81
CA LEU A 242 13.05 -13.33 -10.66
C LEU A 242 13.68 -14.48 -9.87
N PHE A 243 14.92 -14.28 -9.45
CA PHE A 243 15.69 -15.26 -8.69
C PHE A 243 16.25 -14.62 -7.43
N ALA A 244 16.29 -15.36 -6.33
CA ALA A 244 16.75 -14.84 -5.05
C ALA A 244 18.24 -14.50 -5.09
N SER A 245 18.62 -13.27 -4.76
CA SER A 245 20.02 -12.83 -4.74
C SER A 245 20.80 -13.30 -3.50
N ARG A 246 20.06 -13.78 -2.48
CA ARG A 246 20.54 -14.31 -1.21
C ARG A 246 19.52 -15.31 -0.64
N ASP A 247 19.90 -16.03 0.41
CA ASP A 247 18.93 -16.80 1.19
C ASP A 247 17.87 -15.86 1.81
N ILE A 248 16.59 -16.23 1.68
CA ILE A 248 15.45 -15.51 2.24
C ILE A 248 14.76 -16.44 3.23
N LYS A 249 14.60 -15.98 4.48
CA LYS A 249 13.91 -16.75 5.51
C LYS A 249 12.40 -16.73 5.32
N LYS A 250 11.74 -17.82 5.70
CA LYS A 250 10.28 -17.88 5.81
C LYS A 250 9.75 -16.64 6.57
N GLY A 251 8.72 -16.01 6.02
CA GLY A 251 8.12 -14.79 6.55
C GLY A 251 8.89 -13.50 6.23
N GLY A 252 10.07 -13.59 5.59
CA GLY A 252 10.81 -12.43 5.10
C GLY A 252 10.07 -11.73 3.97
N VAL A 253 10.18 -10.40 3.92
CA VAL A 253 9.61 -9.58 2.84
C VAL A 253 10.40 -9.83 1.56
N VAL A 254 9.70 -10.12 0.47
CA VAL A 254 10.28 -10.30 -0.86
C VAL A 254 9.96 -9.11 -1.76
N HIS A 255 8.72 -8.62 -1.70
CA HIS A 255 8.24 -7.47 -2.45
C HIS A 255 7.44 -6.56 -1.51
N ASP A 256 7.68 -5.26 -1.53
CA ASP A 256 7.07 -4.28 -0.63
C ASP A 256 5.73 -3.72 -1.14
N GLY A 257 5.34 -4.05 -2.38
CA GLY A 257 4.10 -3.58 -2.98
C GLY A 257 4.15 -2.08 -3.28
N ASN A 258 3.72 -1.28 -2.30
CA ASN A 258 3.50 0.17 -2.43
C ASN A 258 4.75 0.97 -2.85
N ALA A 259 5.95 0.45 -2.61
CA ALA A 259 7.19 1.14 -2.98
C ALA A 259 7.51 1.05 -4.48
N SER A 260 6.90 0.11 -5.21
CA SER A 260 7.16 -0.10 -6.63
C SER A 260 5.93 -0.09 -7.52
N ASP A 261 4.78 -0.42 -6.95
CA ASP A 261 3.55 -0.64 -7.69
C ASP A 261 2.85 0.71 -7.88
N ILE A 262 2.51 1.01 -9.13
CA ILE A 262 1.88 2.27 -9.53
C ILE A 262 0.43 1.97 -9.89
N GLU A 263 -0.48 2.70 -9.24
CA GLU A 263 -1.90 2.71 -9.55
C GLU A 263 -2.18 3.57 -10.79
N MET A 264 -3.06 3.12 -11.67
CA MET A 264 -3.42 3.83 -12.91
C MET A 264 -4.94 3.83 -13.13
N SER A 265 -5.46 4.86 -13.79
CA SER A 265 -6.81 4.83 -14.38
C SER A 265 -6.81 4.07 -15.71
N ALA A 266 -7.99 3.72 -16.23
CA ALA A 266 -8.10 3.11 -17.56
C ALA A 266 -7.60 4.03 -18.69
N ASN A 267 -7.81 5.34 -18.58
CA ASN A 267 -7.32 6.28 -19.58
C ASN A 267 -5.81 6.38 -19.55
N ASP A 268 -5.20 6.41 -18.35
CA ASP A 268 -3.74 6.37 -18.21
C ASP A 268 -3.16 5.09 -18.81
N TRP A 269 -3.81 3.95 -18.55
CA TRP A 269 -3.39 2.66 -19.08
C TRP A 269 -3.41 2.66 -20.61
N ARG A 270 -4.50 3.11 -21.22
CA ARG A 270 -4.60 3.20 -22.68
C ARG A 270 -3.58 4.20 -23.26
N SER A 271 -3.42 5.38 -22.64
CA SER A 271 -2.45 6.39 -23.08
C SER A 271 -1.04 5.81 -23.10
N MET A 272 -0.68 5.07 -22.05
CA MET A 272 0.59 4.39 -21.94
C MET A 272 0.75 3.32 -23.03
N ALA A 273 -0.26 2.46 -23.23
CA ALA A 273 -0.20 1.40 -24.24
C ALA A 273 0.06 1.94 -25.66
N PHE A 274 -0.63 3.02 -26.05
CA PHE A 274 -0.45 3.64 -27.37
C PHE A 274 0.83 4.48 -27.50
N ALA A 275 1.41 4.95 -26.40
CA ALA A 275 2.67 5.68 -26.42
C ALA A 275 3.91 4.78 -26.52
N LEU A 276 3.74 3.46 -26.38
CA LEU A 276 4.82 2.49 -26.39
C LEU A 276 5.02 1.83 -27.77
N PRO A 277 6.27 1.46 -28.14
CA PRO A 277 6.55 0.52 -29.21
C PRO A 277 5.79 -0.80 -29.04
N GLN A 278 5.38 -1.43 -30.15
CA GLN A 278 4.47 -2.59 -30.10
C GLN A 278 4.86 -3.69 -29.08
N LYS A 279 6.14 -4.11 -29.03
CA LYS A 279 6.58 -5.15 -28.09
C LYS A 279 6.54 -4.68 -26.64
N MET A 280 6.84 -3.40 -26.39
CA MET A 280 6.74 -2.79 -25.06
C MET A 280 5.28 -2.64 -24.62
N ALA A 281 4.37 -2.29 -25.54
CA ALA A 281 2.94 -2.22 -25.24
C ALA A 281 2.40 -3.60 -24.84
N CYS A 282 2.85 -4.67 -25.52
CA CYS A 282 2.51 -6.03 -25.13
C CYS A 282 3.09 -6.43 -23.77
N ASP A 283 4.37 -6.14 -23.53
CA ASP A 283 4.98 -6.32 -22.21
C ASP A 283 4.20 -5.56 -21.13
N PHE A 284 3.83 -4.29 -21.36
CA PHE A 284 3.00 -3.50 -20.45
C PHE A 284 1.65 -4.16 -20.17
N SER A 285 0.96 -4.64 -21.20
CA SER A 285 -0.33 -5.32 -21.01
C SER A 285 -0.20 -6.60 -20.18
N GLU A 286 0.86 -7.39 -20.37
CA GLU A 286 1.15 -8.61 -19.59
C GLU A 286 1.56 -8.30 -18.15
N TRP A 287 2.12 -7.12 -17.92
CA TRP A 287 2.66 -6.65 -16.65
C TRP A 287 1.71 -5.74 -15.87
N THR A 288 0.47 -5.66 -16.31
CA THR A 288 -0.58 -4.95 -15.61
C THR A 288 -1.57 -5.94 -15.01
N TRP A 289 -2.09 -5.62 -13.83
CA TRP A 289 -3.10 -6.43 -13.17
C TRP A 289 -4.17 -5.56 -12.52
N THR A 290 -5.29 -6.17 -12.17
CA THR A 290 -6.35 -5.52 -11.40
C THR A 290 -6.40 -6.05 -9.99
N GLN A 291 -6.57 -5.17 -9.01
CA GLN A 291 -6.62 -5.55 -7.61
C GLN A 291 -7.50 -4.58 -6.81
N GLN A 292 -8.18 -5.09 -5.78
CA GLN A 292 -8.79 -4.26 -4.75
C GLN A 292 -7.76 -4.01 -3.65
N THR A 293 -7.65 -2.82 -3.09
CA THR A 293 -6.72 -2.53 -1.97
C THR A 293 -7.32 -2.78 -0.59
N GLU A 294 -8.63 -3.05 -0.55
CA GLU A 294 -9.38 -3.37 0.66
C GLU A 294 -10.58 -4.25 0.33
N LYS A 295 -11.11 -4.94 1.35
CA LYS A 295 -12.23 -5.86 1.18
C LYS A 295 -13.49 -5.11 0.76
N GLY A 296 -13.98 -5.41 -0.44
CA GLY A 296 -15.18 -4.78 -0.99
C GLY A 296 -14.96 -3.40 -1.62
N GLY A 297 -13.71 -2.92 -1.66
CA GLY A 297 -13.37 -1.67 -2.34
C GLY A 297 -13.45 -1.77 -3.87
N PRO A 298 -13.26 -0.66 -4.59
CA PRO A 298 -13.17 -0.69 -6.05
C PRO A 298 -11.93 -1.47 -6.52
N TYR A 299 -12.00 -2.05 -7.72
CA TYR A 299 -10.81 -2.55 -8.40
C TYR A 299 -10.01 -1.37 -8.95
N LYS A 300 -8.69 -1.53 -9.00
CA LYS A 300 -7.71 -0.56 -9.50
C LYS A 300 -6.73 -1.28 -10.42
N ILE A 301 -6.14 -0.57 -11.36
CA ILE A 301 -5.10 -1.10 -12.27
C ILE A 301 -3.74 -0.83 -11.63
N PHE A 302 -2.88 -1.83 -11.61
CA PHE A 302 -1.52 -1.71 -11.12
C PHE A 302 -0.51 -2.22 -12.16
N THR A 303 0.71 -1.69 -12.07
CA THR A 303 1.90 -2.12 -12.80
C THR A 303 3.14 -1.81 -11.96
N ALA A 304 4.30 -2.32 -12.33
CA ALA A 304 5.58 -1.87 -11.77
C ALA A 304 6.57 -1.49 -12.87
N PHE A 305 7.30 -0.39 -12.66
CA PHE A 305 8.26 0.18 -13.62
C PHE A 305 9.71 -0.23 -13.31
N ASN A 306 9.90 -1.49 -12.89
CA ASN A 306 11.20 -2.10 -12.63
C ASN A 306 11.09 -3.63 -12.70
N ILE A 307 12.20 -4.35 -12.49
CA ILE A 307 12.25 -5.80 -12.61
C ILE A 307 11.33 -6.57 -11.64
N SER A 308 10.76 -5.94 -10.61
CA SER A 308 9.83 -6.59 -9.69
C SER A 308 8.63 -7.24 -10.39
N ILE A 309 8.27 -6.73 -11.57
CA ILE A 309 7.15 -7.23 -12.37
C ILE A 309 7.42 -8.57 -13.05
N LEU A 310 8.66 -9.06 -13.03
CA LEU A 310 9.09 -10.28 -13.70
C LEU A 310 8.91 -11.55 -12.84
N MET A 311 8.15 -11.48 -11.74
CA MET A 311 7.89 -12.64 -10.88
C MET A 311 6.93 -13.61 -11.56
N ASN A 312 7.35 -14.85 -11.82
CA ASN A 312 6.52 -15.85 -12.50
C ASN A 312 5.46 -16.47 -11.57
N SER A 313 4.43 -17.06 -12.18
CA SER A 313 3.44 -17.86 -11.44
C SER A 313 3.83 -19.34 -11.30
N SER A 314 3.31 -19.99 -10.27
CA SER A 314 3.44 -21.43 -10.01
C SER A 314 2.23 -21.97 -9.25
N LYS A 315 1.93 -23.27 -9.44
CA LYS A 315 0.96 -23.99 -8.58
C LYS A 315 1.50 -24.28 -7.19
N ASP A 316 2.83 -24.25 -7.04
CA ASP A 316 3.55 -24.34 -5.77
C ASP A 316 4.38 -23.05 -5.59
N PRO A 317 3.73 -21.93 -5.22
CA PRO A 317 4.43 -20.67 -5.04
C PRO A 317 5.29 -20.70 -3.78
N ASN A 318 6.43 -20.01 -3.79
CA ASN A 318 7.26 -19.81 -2.60
C ASN A 318 7.12 -18.39 -2.02
N THR A 319 6.31 -17.53 -2.64
CA THR A 319 5.96 -16.20 -2.15
C THR A 319 4.49 -15.90 -2.35
N MET A 320 3.86 -15.21 -1.39
CA MET A 320 2.47 -14.76 -1.48
C MET A 320 2.27 -13.49 -0.65
N PRO A 321 1.28 -12.65 -0.99
CA PRO A 321 0.82 -11.62 -0.08
C PRO A 321 0.04 -12.22 1.10
N LYS A 322 -0.13 -11.44 2.18
CA LYS A 322 -0.96 -11.85 3.33
C LYS A 322 -2.45 -11.91 3.00
N SER A 323 -2.88 -11.23 1.95
CA SER A 323 -4.26 -11.20 1.46
C SER A 323 -4.28 -10.80 -0.02
N SER A 324 -5.39 -11.04 -0.71
CA SER A 324 -5.63 -10.56 -2.07
C SER A 324 -5.73 -9.03 -2.20
N TYR A 325 -5.68 -8.32 -1.07
CA TYR A 325 -5.77 -6.86 -1.02
C TYR A 325 -4.42 -6.17 -0.86
N SER A 326 -3.37 -6.95 -0.59
CA SER A 326 -2.01 -6.43 -0.40
C SER A 326 -1.15 -6.85 -1.58
N SER A 327 -0.33 -5.93 -2.07
CA SER A 327 0.73 -6.25 -3.02
C SER A 327 2.03 -6.66 -2.32
N LYS A 328 2.15 -6.45 -1.01
CA LYS A 328 3.34 -6.83 -0.24
C LYS A 328 3.44 -8.34 -0.11
N MET A 329 4.51 -8.92 -0.68
CA MET A 329 4.73 -10.37 -0.73
C MET A 329 5.78 -10.83 0.28
N TYR A 330 5.52 -12.01 0.84
CA TYR A 330 6.37 -12.64 1.86
C TYR A 330 6.75 -14.06 1.42
N ALA A 331 7.94 -14.51 1.83
CA ALA A 331 8.39 -15.87 1.60
C ALA A 331 7.55 -16.87 2.42
N LEU A 332 6.95 -17.86 1.76
CA LEU A 332 6.14 -18.91 2.40
C LEU A 332 6.99 -19.97 3.11
N ARG A 333 8.24 -20.11 2.69
CA ARG A 333 9.26 -20.99 3.25
C ARG A 333 10.63 -20.33 3.12
N ASP A 334 11.67 -20.98 3.61
CA ASP A 334 13.03 -20.57 3.26
C ASP A 334 13.22 -20.72 1.74
N ILE A 335 13.75 -19.69 1.11
CA ILE A 335 14.10 -19.63 -0.32
C ILE A 335 15.62 -19.54 -0.40
N LYS A 336 16.23 -20.43 -1.18
CA LYS A 336 17.69 -20.44 -1.34
C LYS A 336 18.14 -19.39 -2.33
N LYS A 337 19.37 -18.89 -2.15
CA LYS A 337 20.03 -18.11 -3.19
C LYS A 337 19.96 -18.85 -4.54
N ASP A 338 19.70 -18.10 -5.60
CA ASP A 338 19.55 -18.58 -6.98
C ASP A 338 18.32 -19.48 -7.22
N GLU A 339 17.41 -19.59 -6.24
CA GLU A 339 16.09 -20.19 -6.45
C GLU A 339 15.14 -19.19 -7.12
N GLU A 340 14.31 -19.64 -8.06
CA GLU A 340 13.28 -18.80 -8.69
C GLU A 340 12.21 -18.38 -7.67
N ILE A 341 11.86 -17.11 -7.67
CA ILE A 341 10.80 -16.54 -6.85
C ILE A 341 9.49 -16.65 -7.62
N LEU A 342 8.51 -17.30 -6.99
CA LEU A 342 7.26 -17.72 -7.60
C LEU A 342 6.06 -17.30 -6.75
N THR A 343 5.03 -16.81 -7.40
CA THR A 343 3.74 -16.43 -6.78
C THR A 343 2.57 -17.18 -7.42
N ASP A 344 1.35 -16.97 -6.94
CA ASP A 344 0.12 -17.44 -7.59
C ASP A 344 -0.66 -16.24 -8.12
N TYR A 345 -0.65 -16.03 -9.45
CA TYR A 345 -1.37 -14.92 -10.08
C TYR A 345 -2.88 -14.96 -9.83
N LYS A 346 -3.45 -16.12 -9.49
CA LYS A 346 -4.89 -16.23 -9.21
C LYS A 346 -5.32 -15.50 -7.95
N ILE A 347 -4.37 -15.06 -7.10
CA ILE A 347 -4.69 -14.26 -5.93
C ILE A 347 -5.26 -12.88 -6.29
N TYR A 348 -4.97 -12.38 -7.49
CA TYR A 348 -5.51 -11.13 -8.03
C TYR A 348 -6.46 -11.45 -9.18
N PRO A 349 -7.79 -11.51 -8.93
CA PRO A 349 -8.74 -11.76 -10.00
C PRO A 349 -8.64 -10.68 -11.08
N THR A 350 -8.42 -11.10 -12.32
CA THR A 350 -8.45 -10.21 -13.48
C THR A 350 -9.89 -9.75 -13.74
N LYS A 351 -10.12 -8.45 -13.61
CA LYS A 351 -11.44 -7.81 -13.70
C LYS A 351 -11.36 -6.48 -14.47
N TRP A 352 -10.97 -6.56 -15.73
CA TRP A 352 -10.81 -5.40 -16.62
C TRP A 352 -12.11 -4.60 -16.77
N GLU A 353 -13.25 -5.27 -16.77
CA GLU A 353 -14.57 -4.62 -16.83
C GLU A 353 -14.88 -3.76 -15.61
N LYS A 354 -14.26 -4.06 -14.46
CA LYS A 354 -14.46 -3.30 -13.20
C LYS A 354 -13.60 -2.05 -13.11
N VAL A 355 -12.63 -1.90 -14.00
CA VAL A 355 -11.73 -0.74 -14.05
C VAL A 355 -11.95 0.11 -15.30
N GLY A 356 -12.99 -0.16 -16.09
CA GLY A 356 -13.32 0.61 -17.29
C GLY A 356 -12.55 0.18 -18.54
N LEU A 357 -12.07 -1.07 -18.58
CA LEU A 357 -11.41 -1.73 -19.73
C LEU A 357 -12.24 -2.94 -20.23
N SER A 358 -13.58 -2.79 -20.25
CA SER A 358 -14.55 -3.83 -20.62
C SER A 358 -14.65 -4.08 -22.11
#